data_AF-A0A9E5FZX9-F1
#
_entry.id   AF-A0A9E5FZX9-F1
#
_cell.length_a   1.000
_cell.length_b   1.000
_cell.length_c   1.000
_cell.angle_alpha   90.00
_cell.angle_beta   90.00
_cell.angle_gamma   90.00
#
_symmetry.space_group_name_H-M   'P 1'
#
loop_
_entity.id
_entity.type
_entity.pdbx_description
1 polymer ?
#
loop_
_entity_poly.entity_id
_entity_poly.type
_entity_poly.pdbx_seq_one_letter_code
_entity_poly.pdbx_strand_id
1 'polypeptide(L)' 'MAYTMDTTMGDILSNPEAVKVLDELMPGASTNPMMKMAKGFSLGKIAKTPAAKVSVEQVQSLIDALNAKLG' A
#
# COMPACT_ATOMS: atom_id res chain seq x y z
N MET A 1 3.80 0.99 -14.85
CA MET A 1 4.69 1.66 -13.87
C MET A 1 4.92 0.65 -12.76
N ALA A 2 6.16 0.30 -12.45
CA ALA A 2 6.40 -0.70 -11.41
C ALA A 2 6.16 -0.10 -10.03
N TYR A 3 5.27 -0.72 -9.24
CA TYR A 3 5.13 -0.43 -7.82
C TYR A 3 6.37 -0.95 -7.09
N THR A 4 6.90 -0.19 -6.15
CA THR A 4 8.09 -0.55 -5.36
C THR A 4 7.97 -0.04 -3.92
N MET A 5 8.95 -0.33 -3.09
CA MET A 5 9.06 0.21 -1.73
C MET A 5 9.13 1.75 -1.69
N ASP A 6 9.54 2.38 -2.79
CA ASP A 6 9.59 3.83 -2.94
C ASP A 6 8.26 4.44 -3.36
N THR A 7 7.34 3.63 -3.90
CA THR A 7 5.99 4.10 -4.26
C THR A 7 5.28 4.63 -3.04
N THR A 8 4.62 5.78 -3.21
CA THR A 8 3.83 6.36 -2.12
C THR A 8 2.50 5.67 -1.98
N MET A 9 2.02 5.57 -0.75
CA MET A 9 0.65 5.11 -0.52
C MET A 9 -0.37 6.02 -1.21
N GLY A 10 -0.04 7.29 -1.42
CA GLY A 10 -0.84 8.25 -2.17
C GLY A 10 -1.06 7.83 -3.62
N ASP A 11 -0.03 7.33 -4.29
CA ASP A 11 -0.14 6.80 -5.66
C ASP A 11 -1.10 5.61 -5.73
N ILE A 12 -0.97 4.67 -4.78
CA ILE A 12 -1.86 3.50 -4.68
C ILE A 12 -3.29 3.93 -4.40
N LEU A 13 -3.50 4.85 -3.45
CA LEU A 13 -4.83 5.35 -3.10
C LEU A 13 -5.45 6.23 -4.19
N SER A 14 -4.65 6.75 -5.12
CA SER A 14 -5.13 7.47 -6.29
C SER A 14 -5.62 6.53 -7.40
N ASN A 15 -5.27 5.24 -7.32
CA ASN A 15 -5.56 4.27 -8.35
C ASN A 15 -6.60 3.25 -7.84
N PRO A 16 -7.86 3.29 -8.30
CA PRO A 16 -8.95 2.49 -7.72
C PRO A 16 -8.71 0.97 -7.82
N GLU A 17 -7.98 0.51 -8.83
CA GLU A 17 -7.59 -0.90 -8.92
C GLU A 17 -6.55 -1.28 -7.86
N ALA A 18 -5.59 -0.39 -7.59
CA ALA A 18 -4.59 -0.60 -6.56
C ALA A 18 -5.21 -0.59 -5.16
N VAL A 19 -6.22 0.26 -4.96
CA VAL A 19 -7.06 0.27 -3.74
C VAL A 19 -7.77 -1.08 -3.55
N LYS A 20 -8.30 -1.70 -4.61
CA LYS A 20 -8.91 -3.03 -4.49
C LYS A 20 -7.93 -4.09 -4.00
N VAL A 21 -6.74 -4.15 -4.58
CA VAL A 21 -5.69 -5.12 -4.18
C VAL A 21 -5.29 -4.91 -2.72
N LEU A 22 -5.15 -3.64 -2.32
CA LEU A 22 -4.89 -3.27 -0.95
C LEU A 22 -6.00 -3.72 0.00
N ASP A 23 -7.26 -3.49 -0.35
CA ASP A 23 -8.40 -3.87 0.50
C ASP A 23 -8.58 -5.40 0.56
N GLU A 24 -8.26 -6.12 -0.52
CA GLU A 24 -8.22 -7.59 -0.55
C GLU A 24 -7.19 -8.15 0.43
N LEU A 25 -5.99 -7.56 0.48
CA LEU A 25 -4.93 -7.98 1.40
C LEU A 25 -5.15 -7.47 2.83
N MET A 26 -5.81 -6.32 2.96
CA MET A 26 -5.89 -5.56 4.19
C MET A 26 -7.26 -4.87 4.28
N PRO A 27 -8.30 -5.60 4.67
CA PRO A 27 -9.67 -5.11 4.64
C PRO A 27 -9.82 -3.86 5.51
N GLY A 28 -10.39 -2.81 4.93
CA GLY A 28 -10.57 -1.53 5.60
C GLY A 28 -9.33 -0.63 5.63
N ALA A 29 -8.20 -1.04 5.03
CA ALA A 29 -7.03 -0.18 4.92
C ALA A 29 -7.38 1.11 4.17
N SER A 30 -8.04 1.03 3.01
CA SER A 30 -8.45 2.21 2.22
C SER A 30 -9.31 3.22 3.00
N THR A 31 -10.14 2.72 3.92
CA THR A 31 -11.06 3.51 4.76
C THR A 31 -10.43 3.97 6.08
N ASN A 32 -9.25 3.48 6.44
CA ASN A 32 -8.61 3.78 7.71
C ASN A 32 -8.08 5.23 7.72
N PRO A 33 -8.34 6.04 8.77
CA PRO A 33 -7.75 7.36 8.89
C PRO A 33 -6.21 7.35 8.85
N MET A 34 -5.57 6.25 9.28
CA MET A 34 -4.12 6.08 9.11
C MET A 34 -3.69 6.07 7.64
N MET A 35 -4.53 5.61 6.70
CA MET A 35 -4.18 5.68 5.28
C MET A 35 -4.14 7.10 4.74
N LYS A 36 -5.02 8.00 5.22
CA LYS A 36 -4.92 9.43 4.85
C LYS A 36 -3.58 10.03 5.28
N MET A 37 -3.04 9.60 6.42
CA MET A 37 -1.72 10.02 6.88
C MET A 37 -0.61 9.30 6.09
N ALA A 38 -0.78 8.01 5.82
CA ALA A 38 0.16 7.19 5.07
C ALA A 38 0.30 7.63 3.61
N LYS A 39 -0.67 8.35 3.02
CA LYS A 39 -0.60 8.92 1.65
C LYS A 39 0.71 9.65 1.36
N GLY A 40 1.27 10.35 2.36
CA GLY A 40 2.54 11.07 2.23
C GLY A 40 3.80 10.23 2.48
N PHE A 41 3.65 8.94 2.79
CA PHE A 41 4.74 8.02 3.09
C PHE A 41 4.89 6.98 1.98
N SER A 42 6.14 6.58 1.73
CA SER A 42 6.44 5.44 0.87
C SER A 42 6.10 4.12 1.54
N LEU A 43 5.77 3.11 0.74
CA LEU A 43 5.45 1.76 1.21
C LEU A 43 6.52 1.19 2.16
N GLY A 44 7.80 1.37 1.83
CA GLY A 44 8.91 0.92 2.68
C GLY A 44 8.99 1.66 4.01
N LYS A 45 8.56 2.93 4.05
CA LYS A 45 8.50 3.71 5.29
C LYS A 45 7.30 3.29 6.14
N ILE A 46 6.19 2.92 5.52
CA ILE A 46 5.00 2.36 6.19
C ILE A 46 5.32 0.99 6.79
N ALA A 47 6.03 0.12 6.04
CA ALA A 47 6.50 -1.18 6.54
C ALA A 47 7.40 -1.06 7.78
N LYS A 48 8.17 0.02 7.88
CA LYS A 48 9.03 0.33 9.03
C LYS A 48 8.30 1.08 10.15
N THR A 49 7.06 1.50 9.93
CA THR A 49 6.27 2.25 10.89
C THR A 49 5.46 1.30 11.76
N PRO A 50 5.77 1.13 13.05
CA PRO A 50 5.06 0.18 13.92
C PRO A 50 3.58 0.53 14.08
N ALA A 51 3.20 1.81 13.93
CA ALA A 51 1.80 2.25 13.97
C ALA A 51 0.96 1.70 12.81
N ALA A 52 1.58 1.37 11.67
CA ALA A 52 0.88 0.82 10.53
C ALA A 52 0.38 -0.62 10.78
N LYS A 53 1.00 -1.34 11.73
CA LYS A 53 0.73 -2.76 11.99
C LYS A 53 0.81 -3.63 10.72
N VAL A 54 1.65 -3.23 9.77
CA VAL A 54 1.92 -3.99 8.54
C VAL A 54 3.35 -4.50 8.57
N SER A 55 3.55 -5.74 8.15
CA SER A 55 4.87 -6.33 7.99
C SER A 55 5.47 -5.98 6.64
N VAL A 56 6.80 -6.01 6.53
CA VAL A 56 7.53 -5.84 5.26
C VAL A 56 7.05 -6.87 4.23
N GLU A 57 6.76 -8.10 4.66
CA GLU A 57 6.19 -9.15 3.79
C GLU A 57 4.83 -8.77 3.22
N GLN A 58 3.92 -8.21 4.03
CA GLN A 58 2.60 -7.78 3.55
C GLN A 58 2.72 -6.65 2.52
N VAL A 59 3.64 -5.71 2.75
CA VAL A 59 3.93 -4.63 1.81
C VAL A 59 4.56 -5.18 0.52
N GLN A 60 5.43 -6.17 0.62
CA GLN A 60 6.02 -6.82 -0.54
C GLN A 60 4.97 -7.61 -1.34
N SER A 61 4.08 -8.36 -0.67
CA SER A 61 2.95 -9.05 -1.32
C SER A 61 1.99 -8.06 -1.99
N LEU A 62 1.74 -6.91 -1.38
CA LEU A 62 0.98 -5.83 -2.01
C LEU A 62 1.66 -5.36 -3.29
N ILE A 63 2.95 -5.04 -3.23
CA ILE A 63 3.74 -4.60 -4.40
C ILE A 63 3.68 -5.63 -5.52
N ASP A 64 3.87 -6.91 -5.18
CA ASP A 64 3.86 -8.00 -6.15
C ASP A 64 2.48 -8.16 -6.81
N ALA A 65 1.42 -8.16 -6.01
CA ALA A 65 0.04 -8.23 -6.50
C ALA A 65 -0.34 -7.01 -7.36
N LEU A 66 0.13 -5.81 -6.97
CA LEU A 66 -0.05 -4.59 -7.75
C LEU A 66 0.67 -4.66 -9.09
N ASN A 67 1.94 -5.09 -9.12
CA ASN A 67 2.68 -5.28 -10.37
C ASN A 67 2.08 -6.42 -11.22
N ALA A 68 1.57 -7.48 -10.62
CA ALA A 68 0.95 -8.58 -11.35
C ALA A 68 -0.39 -8.17 -12.00
N LYS A 69 -1.16 -7.25 -11.37
CA LYS A 69 -2.46 -6.78 -11.88
C LYS A 69 -2.38 -5.50 -12.72
N LEU A 70 -1.42 -4.61 -12.45
CA LEU A 70 -1.32 -3.26 -13.02
C LEU A 70 0.01 -2.96 -13.70
N GLY A 71 0.94 -3.92 -13.71
CA GLY A 71 2.26 -3.82 -14.33
C GLY A 71 2.22 -3.90 -15.84
#